data_AF-A0A379A966-F1
#
_entry.id   AF-A0A379A966-F1
#
_cell.length_a   1.000
_cell.length_b   1.000
_cell.length_c   1.000
_cell.angle_alpha   90.00
_cell.angle_beta   90.00
_cell.angle_gamma   90.00
#
_symmetry.space_group_name_H-M   'P 1'
#
loop_
_entity.id
_entity.type
_entity.pdbx_description
1 polymer ?
#
loop_
_entity_poly.entity_id
_entity_poly.type
_entity_poly.pdbx_seq_one_letter_code
_entity_poly.pdbx_strand_id
1 'polypeptide(L)'
;MVSAWRKVTLTFDDYLYIENLARELGVHFQAFDKTHLYTPNKDISEYTIHEASLTGIPVRYRAVEEMDRAMRFPKLMMIDRPALLDAAIARLPGHAQQTLHHPEERALLPRNPRSSGE
;
A
#
# COMPACT_ATOMS: atom_id res chain seq x y z
N MET A 1 7.42 -6.63 0.09
CA MET A 1 6.16 -5.87 0.18
C MET A 1 6.14 -5.14 1.51
N VAL A 2 6.11 -3.81 1.53
CA VAL A 2 6.06 -2.99 2.76
C VAL A 2 5.33 -1.69 2.42
N SER A 3 4.32 -1.16 3.11
CA SER A 3 3.92 -1.18 4.53
C SER A 3 2.42 -0.86 4.65
N ALA A 4 1.80 -1.18 5.79
CA ALA A 4 0.40 -0.92 6.10
C ALA A 4 0.30 -0.03 7.35
N TRP A 5 -0.44 1.07 7.26
CA TRP A 5 -0.79 1.90 8.41
C TRP A 5 -1.97 1.29 9.17
N ARG A 6 -1.94 1.30 10.52
CA ARG A 6 -3.10 0.96 11.35
C ARG A 6 -3.34 2.03 12.44
N LYS A 7 -4.02 3.10 12.07
CA LYS A 7 -4.87 3.88 12.98
C LYS A 7 -6.31 3.44 12.76
N VAL A 8 -7.21 3.67 13.72
CA VAL A 8 -8.64 3.25 13.64
C VAL A 8 -9.27 3.64 12.30
N THR A 9 -8.88 4.79 11.74
CA THR A 9 -9.10 5.19 10.33
C THR A 9 -8.15 6.35 10.00
N LEU A 10 -7.45 6.30 8.86
CA LEU A 10 -6.60 7.39 8.36
C LEU A 10 -7.45 8.45 7.65
N THR A 11 -7.03 9.71 7.80
CA THR A 11 -7.70 10.88 7.22
C THR A 11 -7.24 11.16 5.79
N PHE A 12 -7.88 12.13 5.14
CA PHE A 12 -7.44 12.60 3.83
C PHE A 12 -6.09 13.33 3.89
N ASP A 13 -5.78 14.00 5.00
CA ASP A 13 -4.46 14.65 5.17
C ASP A 13 -3.34 13.61 5.29
N ASP A 14 -3.62 12.48 5.96
CA ASP A 14 -2.69 11.34 5.99
C ASP A 14 -2.49 10.77 4.57
N TYR A 15 -3.57 10.64 3.79
CA TYR A 15 -3.50 10.25 2.37
C TYR A 15 -2.59 11.18 1.57
N LEU A 16 -2.81 12.50 1.65
CA LEU A 16 -2.01 13.49 0.92
C LEU A 16 -0.54 13.43 1.32
N TYR A 17 -0.26 13.32 2.62
CA TYR A 17 1.10 13.23 3.13
C TYR A 17 1.84 12.00 2.58
N ILE A 18 1.21 10.82 2.69
CA ILE A 18 1.86 9.56 2.30
C ILE A 18 1.94 9.43 0.78
N GLU A 19 0.93 9.86 0.05
CA GLU A 19 0.95 9.88 -1.42
C GLU A 19 2.05 10.81 -1.93
N ASN A 20 2.17 12.02 -1.37
CA ASN A 20 3.24 12.95 -1.75
C ASN A 20 4.62 12.37 -1.44
N LEU A 21 4.78 11.76 -0.26
CA LEU A 21 6.02 11.09 0.13
C LEU A 21 6.37 9.93 -0.81
N ALA A 22 5.38 9.14 -1.24
CA ALA A 22 5.59 8.06 -2.21
C ALA A 22 6.11 8.60 -3.55
N ARG A 23 5.54 9.73 -4.01
CA ARG A 23 5.98 10.42 -5.22
C ARG A 23 7.41 10.94 -5.11
N GLU A 24 7.77 11.56 -4.00
CA GLU A 24 9.14 12.05 -3.73
C GLU A 24 10.17 10.92 -3.63
N LEU A 25 9.76 9.76 -3.13
CA LEU A 25 10.59 8.57 -3.02
C LEU A 25 10.66 7.76 -4.31
N GLY A 26 9.76 8.02 -5.27
CA GLY A 26 9.72 7.35 -6.56
C GLY A 26 9.16 5.92 -6.49
N VAL A 27 8.18 5.69 -5.61
CA VAL A 27 7.51 4.38 -5.43
C VAL A 27 6.01 4.52 -5.66
N HIS A 28 5.35 3.44 -6.09
CA HIS A 28 3.90 3.46 -6.27
C HIS A 28 3.15 3.54 -4.94
N PHE A 29 1.91 3.97 -5.00
CA PHE A 29 1.05 4.20 -3.85
C PHE A 29 -0.37 3.67 -4.10
N GLN A 30 -0.96 3.11 -3.05
CA GLN A 30 -2.34 2.66 -3.05
C GLN A 30 -3.04 2.91 -1.71
N ALA A 31 -4.34 3.18 -1.81
CA ALA A 31 -5.23 3.44 -0.69
C ALA A 31 -6.39 2.45 -0.70
N PHE A 32 -6.88 2.06 0.47
CA PHE A 32 -8.02 1.15 0.59
C PHE A 32 -9.18 1.87 1.25
N ASP A 33 -10.39 1.62 0.77
CA ASP A 33 -11.62 1.78 1.56
C ASP A 33 -12.16 0.38 1.96
N LYS A 34 -13.45 0.27 2.30
CA LYS A 34 -14.07 -1.01 2.68
C LYS A 34 -14.29 -1.98 1.50
N THR A 35 -14.30 -1.48 0.27
CA THR A 35 -14.77 -2.21 -0.92
C THR A 35 -13.88 -2.00 -2.16
N HIS A 36 -12.94 -1.06 -2.14
CA HIS A 36 -12.11 -0.68 -3.27
C HIS A 36 -10.66 -0.40 -2.88
N LEU A 37 -9.77 -0.62 -3.85
CA LEU A 37 -8.38 -0.18 -3.85
C LEU A 37 -8.28 1.00 -4.83
N TYR A 38 -7.70 2.10 -4.37
CA TYR A 38 -7.47 3.30 -5.18
C TYR A 38 -5.97 3.48 -5.43
N THR A 39 -5.61 3.93 -6.62
CA THR A 39 -4.25 4.39 -6.92
C THR A 39 -4.29 5.65 -7.80
N PRO A 40 -3.44 6.66 -7.51
CA PRO A 40 -3.24 7.81 -8.40
C PRO A 40 -2.17 7.56 -9.46
N ASN A 41 -1.49 6.41 -9.44
CA ASN A 41 -0.45 6.09 -10.42
C ASN A 41 -1.10 5.73 -11.77
N LYS A 42 -0.75 6.49 -12.82
CA LYS A 42 -1.21 6.23 -14.20
C LYS A 42 -0.60 4.96 -14.75
N ASP A 43 0.69 4.76 -14.48
CA ASP A 43 1.36 3.48 -14.66
C ASP A 43 1.07 2.64 -13.42
N ILE A 44 0.13 1.71 -13.54
CA ILE A 44 -0.31 0.91 -12.40
C ILE A 44 0.73 -0.18 -12.11
N SER A 45 1.18 -0.24 -10.85
CA SER A 45 2.14 -1.25 -10.38
C SER A 45 1.61 -2.67 -10.58
N GLU A 46 2.47 -3.58 -11.02
CA GLU A 46 2.16 -5.02 -11.07
C GLU A 46 1.75 -5.56 -9.69
N TYR A 47 2.29 -5.00 -8.61
CA TYR A 47 1.95 -5.38 -7.25
C TYR A 47 0.58 -4.89 -6.81
N THR A 48 0.11 -3.75 -7.34
CA THR A 48 -1.27 -3.30 -7.15
C THR A 48 -2.26 -4.24 -7.82
N ILE A 49 -1.93 -4.70 -9.04
CA ILE A 49 -2.73 -5.71 -9.74
C ILE A 49 -2.70 -7.05 -9.00
N HIS A 50 -1.53 -7.46 -8.49
CA HIS A 50 -1.39 -8.67 -7.70
C HIS A 50 -2.24 -8.63 -6.42
N GLU A 51 -2.20 -7.53 -5.68
CA GLU A 51 -3.02 -7.33 -4.48
C GLU A 51 -4.52 -7.41 -4.79
N ALA A 52 -4.97 -6.78 -5.87
CA ALA A 52 -6.37 -6.86 -6.31
C ALA A 52 -6.78 -8.29 -6.70
N SER A 53 -5.91 -9.01 -7.42
CA SER A 53 -6.15 -10.41 -7.78
C SER A 53 -6.19 -11.34 -6.56
N LEU A 54 -5.38 -11.07 -5.54
CA LEU A 54 -5.29 -11.87 -4.32
C LEU A 54 -6.49 -11.63 -3.40
N THR A 55 -6.92 -10.38 -3.26
CA THR A 55 -7.97 -9.97 -2.32
C THR A 55 -9.36 -9.95 -2.94
N GLY A 56 -9.47 -9.94 -4.27
CA GLY A 56 -10.72 -9.74 -5.00
C GLY A 56 -11.25 -8.30 -4.93
N ILE A 57 -10.49 -7.36 -4.35
CA ILE A 57 -10.91 -5.96 -4.22
C ILE A 57 -10.72 -5.26 -5.58
N PRO A 58 -11.76 -4.65 -6.16
CA PRO A 58 -11.65 -3.93 -7.42
C PRO A 58 -10.75 -2.69 -7.32
N VAL A 59 -9.91 -2.49 -8.34
CA VAL A 59 -9.01 -1.34 -8.48
C VAL A 59 -9.73 -0.16 -9.14
N ARG A 60 -9.53 1.04 -8.61
CA ARG A 60 -9.94 2.31 -9.21
C ARG A 60 -8.73 3.22 -9.35
N TYR A 61 -8.42 3.59 -10.58
CA TYR A 61 -7.57 4.76 -10.82
C TYR A 61 -8.33 6.04 -10.44
N ARG A 62 -7.73 6.91 -9.63
CA ARG A 62 -8.23 8.26 -9.34
C ARG A 62 -7.06 9.20 -9.14
N ALA A 63 -7.02 10.31 -9.86
CA ALA A 63 -6.06 11.36 -9.56
C ALA A 63 -6.30 11.91 -8.14
N VAL A 64 -5.27 12.47 -7.52
CA VAL A 64 -5.33 12.96 -6.14
C VAL A 64 -6.46 13.99 -5.96
N GLU A 65 -6.65 14.86 -6.95
CA GLU A 65 -7.66 15.92 -6.95
C GLU A 65 -9.09 15.39 -7.13
N GLU A 66 -9.24 14.15 -7.61
CA GLU A 66 -10.54 13.49 -7.84
C GLU A 66 -11.01 12.64 -6.65
N MET A 67 -10.16 12.47 -5.64
CA MET A 67 -10.49 11.69 -4.45
C MET A 67 -11.45 12.47 -3.53
N ASP A 68 -12.43 11.77 -2.96
CA ASP A 68 -13.35 12.37 -1.99
C ASP A 68 -12.60 12.66 -0.67
N ARG A 69 -12.54 13.96 -0.32
CA ARG A 69 -11.83 14.46 0.87
C ARG A 69 -12.50 14.01 2.19
N ALA A 70 -13.75 13.55 2.14
CA ALA A 70 -14.43 12.96 3.29
C ALA A 70 -14.04 11.50 3.54
N MET A 71 -13.32 10.84 2.60
CA MET A 71 -12.93 9.43 2.75
C MET A 71 -12.07 9.19 3.99
N ARG A 72 -12.19 7.97 4.50
CA ARG A 72 -11.36 7.45 5.58
C ARG A 72 -10.78 6.12 5.14
N PHE A 73 -9.48 5.99 5.31
CA PHE A 73 -8.73 4.86 4.78
C PHE A 73 -8.38 3.92 5.93
N PRO A 74 -8.88 2.67 5.95
CA PRO A 74 -8.36 1.63 6.84
C PRO A 74 -6.86 1.41 6.66
N LYS A 75 -6.34 1.63 5.44
CA LYS A 75 -4.96 1.34 5.09
C LYS A 75 -4.51 2.16 3.89
N LEU A 76 -3.26 2.63 3.96
CA LEU A 76 -2.51 3.23 2.87
C LEU A 76 -1.20 2.42 2.70
N MET A 77 -0.66 2.34 1.50
CA MET A 77 0.57 1.60 1.23
C MET A 77 1.41 2.31 0.16
N MET A 78 2.72 2.38 0.40
CA MET A 78 3.69 2.40 -0.70
C MET A 78 3.89 0.96 -1.17
N ILE A 79 4.05 0.75 -2.47
CA ILE A 79 4.15 -0.58 -3.03
C ILE A 79 5.04 -0.57 -4.27
N ASP A 80 6.06 -1.42 -4.29
CA ASP A 80 6.96 -1.55 -5.42
C ASP A 80 7.81 -2.82 -5.28
N ARG A 81 8.72 -3.02 -6.24
CA ARG A 81 9.77 -4.04 -6.17
C ARG A 81 10.60 -3.84 -4.88
N PRO A 82 11.05 -4.93 -4.23
CA PRO A 82 11.80 -4.87 -2.98
C PRO A 82 12.95 -3.86 -2.99
N ALA A 83 13.79 -3.88 -4.04
CA ALA A 83 14.93 -2.98 -4.15
C ALA A 83 14.55 -1.49 -4.19
N LEU A 84 13.41 -1.13 -4.79
CA LEU A 84 12.92 0.26 -4.81
C LEU A 84 12.36 0.67 -3.45
N LEU A 85 11.64 -0.25 -2.78
CA LEU A 85 11.14 -0.02 -1.44
C LEU A 85 12.27 0.11 -0.41
N ASP A 86 13.31 -0.71 -0.49
CA ASP A 86 14.47 -0.64 0.42
C ASP A 86 15.19 0.71 0.27
N ALA A 87 15.39 1.17 -0.97
CA ALA A 87 15.96 2.49 -1.24
C ALA A 87 15.07 3.64 -0.74
N ALA A 88 13.73 3.50 -0.87
CA ALA A 88 12.78 4.46 -0.34
C ALA A 88 12.82 4.51 1.20
N ILE A 89 12.86 3.36 1.87
CA ILE A 89 12.92 3.23 3.33
C ILE A 89 14.16 3.91 3.90
N ALA A 90 15.31 3.73 3.26
CA ALA A 90 16.56 4.38 3.65
C ALA A 90 16.51 5.92 3.58
N ARG A 91 15.60 6.47 2.77
CA ARG A 91 15.40 7.92 2.57
C ARG A 91 14.24 8.50 3.37
N LEU A 92 13.49 7.68 4.11
CA LEU A 92 12.36 8.17 4.91
C LEU A 92 12.82 9.17 5.99
N PRO A 93 12.07 10.27 6.21
CA PRO A 93 12.36 11.15 7.31
C PRO A 93 12.10 10.43 8.65
N GLY A 94 12.89 10.74 9.69
CA GLY A 94 12.88 9.99 10.95
C GLY A 94 11.50 9.88 11.63
N HIS A 95 10.64 10.89 11.50
CA HIS A 95 9.27 10.86 12.03
C HIS A 95 8.36 9.89 11.24
N ALA A 96 8.60 9.70 9.94
CA ALA A 96 7.87 8.74 9.13
C ALA A 96 8.33 7.31 9.41
N GLN A 97 9.62 7.09 9.66
CA GLN A 97 10.17 5.77 10.00
C GLN A 97 9.56 5.19 11.29
N GLN A 98 9.26 6.04 12.27
CA GLN A 98 8.61 5.62 13.52
C GLN A 98 7.15 5.17 13.32
N THR A 99 6.52 5.61 12.23
CA THR A 99 5.08 5.41 11.99
C THR A 99 4.82 4.37 10.88
N LEU A 100 5.78 4.15 9.99
CA LEU A 100 5.71 3.15 8.93
C LEU A 100 6.14 1.79 9.46
N HIS A 101 5.22 0.82 9.47
CA HIS A 101 5.50 -0.54 9.93
C HIS A 101 5.78 -1.49 8.75
N HIS A 102 6.92 -2.19 8.81
CA HIS A 102 7.19 -3.32 7.93
C HIS A 102 6.22 -4.47 8.28
N PRO A 103 5.43 -4.99 7.33
CA PRO A 103 4.60 -6.15 7.61
C PRO A 103 5.56 -7.32 7.91
N GLU A 104 5.36 -8.01 9.03
CA GLU A 104 6.03 -9.28 9.25
C GLU A 104 5.63 -10.22 8.09
N GLU A 105 6.61 -10.91 7.52
CA GLU A 105 6.57 -11.69 6.27
C GLU A 105 5.63 -12.92 6.30
N ARG A 106 4.66 -12.96 7.22
CA ARG A 106 3.97 -14.17 7.66
C ARG A 106 2.77 -14.60 6.80
N ALA A 107 2.46 -13.89 5.72
CA ALA A 107 1.24 -14.14 4.92
C ALA A 107 1.47 -14.47 3.43
N LEU A 108 2.71 -14.50 2.93
CA LEU A 108 2.99 -14.66 1.50
C LEU A 108 3.53 -16.03 1.08
N LEU A 109 3.66 -16.98 1.99
CA LEU A 109 3.92 -18.37 1.60
C LEU A 109 2.57 -19.07 1.36
N PRO A 110 2.32 -19.67 0.18
CA PRO A 110 1.24 -20.62 0.07
C PRO A 110 1.49 -21.70 1.12
N ARG A 111 0.53 -21.92 2.03
CA ARG A 111 0.51 -23.16 2.81
C ARG A 111 0.40 -24.29 1.78
N ASN A 112 1.50 -24.99 1.56
CA ASN A 112 1.51 -26.19 0.73
C ASN A 112 0.48 -27.16 1.34
N PRO A 113 -0.61 -27.52 0.65
CA PRO A 113 -1.57 -28.48 1.20
C PRO A 113 -1.08 -29.94 1.09
N ARG A 114 0.14 -30.18 0.59
CA ARG A 114 0.71 -31.53 0.48
C ARG A 114 1.71 -31.82 1.61
N SER A 115 1.20 -32.00 2.82
CA SER A 115 1.85 -32.83 3.83
C SER A 115 0.81 -33.45 4.76
N SER A 116 -0.20 -34.08 4.16
CA SER A 116 -1.09 -35.02 4.84
C SER A 116 -1.27 -36.23 3.93
N GLY A 117 -0.60 -37.33 4.26
CA GLY A 117 -0.80 -38.65 3.66
C GLY A 117 0.20 -39.01 2.57
N GLU A 118 1.33 -39.61 2.97
CA GLU A 118 1.64 -41.03 2.71
C GLU A 118 2.71 -41.49 3.72
#